data_AF-A0A428Q6B4-F1
#
_entry.id   AF-A0A428Q6B4-F1
#
_cell.length_a   1.000
_cell.length_b   1.000
_cell.length_c   1.000
_cell.angle_alpha   90.00
_cell.angle_beta   90.00
_cell.angle_gamma   90.00
#
_symmetry.space_group_name_H-M   'P 1'
#
loop_
_entity.id
_entity.type
_entity.pdbx_description
1 polymer ?
#
loop_
_entity_poly.entity_id
_entity_poly.type
_entity_poly.pdbx_seq_one_letter_code
_entity_poly.pdbx_strand_id
1 'polypeptide(L)'
;GEEKVFVDVWRRYGVGHDHVQRDEWEIEERRTLVFMREEETSTSSPRLIKYPHPPSHSISLTPSATHLFHFSALSFNAHSIHIDPIYAKEVDGHRALLVHGPLTLALMLRVLNDHIGPALSVSKFSYRNYAPLYVDEKMTINLRKVSREDAVEERWDVWIEGPEGGMAVKGNAHVAPINTDTS
;
A
#
# COMPACT_ATOMS: atom_id res chain seq x y z
N GLY A 1 17.37 -22.01 14.41
CA GLY A 1 15.95 -21.72 14.64
C GLY A 1 15.61 -20.50 13.84
N GLU A 2 15.10 -20.71 12.63
CA GLU A 2 14.90 -19.76 11.53
C GLU A 2 13.63 -18.91 11.74
N GLU A 3 13.47 -18.31 12.92
CA GLU A 3 12.16 -17.75 13.29
C GLU A 3 12.02 -16.29 12.85
N LYS A 4 11.12 -16.05 11.89
CA LYS A 4 10.64 -14.70 11.49
C LYS A 4 9.76 -14.14 12.60
N VAL A 5 10.01 -12.91 13.01
CA VAL A 5 9.20 -12.24 14.04
C VAL A 5 8.14 -11.36 13.37
N PHE A 6 6.87 -11.62 13.68
CA PHE A 6 5.74 -10.83 13.23
C PHE A 6 5.25 -9.93 14.36
N VAL A 7 5.13 -8.64 14.10
CA VAL A 7 4.66 -7.64 15.07
C VAL A 7 3.43 -6.94 14.50
N ASP A 8 2.29 -7.11 15.16
CA ASP A 8 1.07 -6.40 14.81
C ASP A 8 0.96 -5.10 15.60
N VAL A 9 0.84 -3.99 14.89
CA VAL A 9 0.56 -2.67 15.43
C VAL A 9 -0.88 -2.31 15.12
N TRP A 10 -1.65 -2.02 16.15
CA TRP A 10 -3.04 -1.55 16.05
C TRP A 10 -3.11 -0.07 16.39
N ARG A 11 -3.80 0.70 15.55
CA ARG A 11 -4.13 2.10 15.79
C ARG A 11 -5.61 2.30 15.56
N ARG A 12 -6.21 3.16 16.38
CA ARG A 12 -7.60 3.56 16.25
C ARG A 12 -7.67 5.07 16.37
N TYR A 13 -8.43 5.68 15.47
CA TYR A 13 -8.52 7.13 15.33
C TYR A 13 -9.98 7.53 15.44
N GLY A 14 -10.23 8.63 16.16
CA GLY A 14 -11.55 9.20 16.27
C GLY A 14 -11.55 10.69 16.61
N VAL A 15 -12.69 11.35 16.39
CA VAL A 15 -12.81 12.81 16.52
C VAL A 15 -13.00 13.19 17.98
N GLY A 16 -12.04 13.87 18.60
CA GLY A 16 -12.14 14.41 19.97
C GLY A 16 -11.03 13.90 20.89
N HIS A 17 -10.75 14.66 21.95
CA HIS A 17 -9.66 14.38 22.90
C HIS A 17 -10.13 13.67 24.18
N ASP A 18 -11.43 13.55 24.41
CA ASP A 18 -11.96 13.06 25.67
C ASP A 18 -11.91 11.53 25.74
N HIS A 19 -11.13 11.03 26.71
CA HIS A 19 -10.91 9.62 27.05
C HIS A 19 -12.13 8.91 27.67
N VAL A 20 -13.35 9.42 27.46
CA VAL A 20 -14.56 8.69 27.86
C VAL A 20 -14.61 7.42 27.02
N GLN A 21 -14.79 6.26 27.65
CA GLN A 21 -14.82 4.94 27.01
C GLN A 21 -15.58 4.99 25.68
N ARG A 22 -14.84 4.98 24.56
CA ARG A 22 -15.39 4.90 23.22
C ARG A 22 -15.42 3.44 22.79
N ASP A 23 -16.62 3.00 22.41
CA ASP A 23 -16.83 1.68 21.81
C ASP A 23 -16.71 1.71 20.27
N GLU A 24 -16.77 2.89 19.65
CA GLU A 24 -16.70 3.08 18.20
C GLU A 24 -15.54 3.99 17.78
N TRP A 25 -14.91 3.64 16.65
CA TRP A 25 -13.78 4.34 16.07
C TRP A 25 -14.01 4.60 14.58
N GLU A 26 -13.70 5.80 14.14
CA GLU A 26 -13.90 6.25 12.77
C GLU A 26 -12.90 5.59 11.81
N ILE A 27 -11.69 5.29 12.28
CA ILE A 27 -10.69 4.54 11.52
C ILE A 27 -9.98 3.54 12.43
N GLU A 28 -9.90 2.29 12.00
CA GLU A 28 -9.01 1.28 12.57
C GLU A 28 -7.93 0.90 11.57
N GLU A 29 -6.67 0.91 12.00
CA GLU A 29 -5.52 0.45 11.22
C GLU A 29 -4.85 -0.72 11.94
N ARG A 30 -4.67 -1.83 11.23
CA ARG A 30 -3.77 -2.91 11.64
C ARG A 30 -2.62 -3.03 10.66
N ARG A 31 -1.39 -2.98 11.17
CA ARG A 31 -0.17 -3.14 10.38
C ARG A 31 0.69 -4.25 10.95
N THR A 32 1.03 -5.22 10.10
CA THR A 32 1.96 -6.30 10.44
C THR A 32 3.36 -5.95 9.93
N LEU A 33 4.32 -5.85 10.84
CA LEU A 33 5.75 -5.70 10.54
C LEU A 33 6.43 -7.07 10.64
N VAL A 34 7.33 -7.36 9.71
CA VAL A 34 8.08 -8.62 9.68
C VAL A 34 9.56 -8.29 9.87
N PHE A 35 10.15 -8.79 10.96
CA PHE A 35 11.56 -8.66 11.23
C PHE A 35 12.26 -9.97 10.86
N MET A 36 13.28 -9.84 10.00
CA MET A 36 14.13 -10.94 9.57
C MET A 36 15.48 -10.79 10.25
N ARG A 37 16.11 -11.90 10.68
CA ARG A 37 17.48 -11.88 11.20
C ARG A 37 18.44 -11.69 10.01
N GLU A 38 19.60 -11.08 10.25
CA GLU A 38 20.58 -10.61 9.24
C GLU A 38 21.11 -11.68 8.27
N GLU A 39 20.80 -12.97 8.47
CA GLU A 39 21.37 -14.08 7.70
C GLU A 39 20.56 -14.51 6.45
N GLU A 40 19.34 -14.00 6.24
CA GLU A 40 18.51 -14.39 5.08
C GLU A 40 18.53 -13.35 3.94
N THR A 41 19.71 -13.11 3.35
CA THR A 41 19.74 -12.63 1.95
C THR A 41 19.52 -13.84 1.04
N SER A 42 18.26 -14.26 0.91
CA SER A 42 17.91 -15.32 -0.05
C SER A 42 18.29 -14.88 -1.47
N THR A 43 19.27 -15.56 -2.06
CA THR A 43 19.81 -15.31 -3.41
C THR A 43 18.88 -15.74 -4.55
N SER A 44 17.64 -16.14 -4.24
CA SER A 44 16.67 -16.48 -5.28
C SER A 44 16.16 -15.20 -5.94
N SER A 45 16.29 -15.11 -7.25
CA SER A 45 15.60 -14.10 -8.03
C SER A 45 14.10 -14.13 -7.70
N PRO A 46 13.48 -12.99 -7.35
CA PRO A 46 12.08 -12.97 -6.97
C PRO A 46 11.26 -13.48 -8.16
N ARG A 47 10.50 -14.56 -7.95
CA ARG A 47 9.61 -15.09 -8.99
C ARG A 47 8.60 -14.00 -9.35
N LEU A 48 8.47 -13.71 -10.64
CA LEU A 48 7.50 -12.74 -11.14
C LEU A 48 6.08 -13.26 -10.90
N ILE A 49 5.40 -12.74 -9.89
CA ILE A 49 3.99 -13.06 -9.62
C ILE A 49 3.14 -12.17 -10.51
N LYS A 50 2.29 -12.75 -11.36
CA LYS A 50 1.32 -11.99 -12.15
C LYS A 50 -0.06 -12.05 -11.52
N TYR A 51 -0.82 -10.97 -11.65
CA TYR A 51 -2.24 -11.01 -11.33
C TYR A 51 -2.98 -11.80 -12.44
N PRO A 52 -3.93 -12.70 -12.09
CA PRO A 52 -4.46 -13.67 -13.04
C PRO A 52 -5.49 -13.12 -14.05
N HIS A 53 -5.95 -11.87 -13.87
CA HIS A 53 -6.98 -11.27 -14.72
C HIS A 53 -6.53 -9.91 -15.26
N PRO A 54 -7.01 -9.45 -16.42
CA PRO A 54 -6.67 -8.11 -16.90
C PRO A 54 -7.30 -7.01 -16.02
N PRO A 55 -6.68 -5.82 -15.94
CA PRO A 55 -7.29 -4.66 -15.30
C PRO A 55 -8.48 -4.14 -16.10
N SER A 56 -9.44 -3.52 -15.40
CA SER A 56 -10.49 -2.70 -16.02
C SER A 56 -10.07 -1.23 -16.15
N HIS A 57 -9.12 -0.79 -15.32
CA HIS A 57 -8.56 0.55 -15.35
C HIS A 57 -7.10 0.53 -14.85
N SER A 58 -6.26 1.39 -15.42
CA SER A 58 -4.83 1.44 -15.13
C SER A 58 -4.30 2.87 -15.17
N ILE A 59 -3.47 3.23 -14.20
CA ILE A 59 -2.72 4.50 -14.16
C ILE A 59 -1.25 4.18 -13.91
N SER A 60 -0.35 4.71 -14.74
CA SER A 60 1.09 4.56 -14.55
C SER A 60 1.74 5.84 -14.04
N LEU A 61 2.78 5.68 -13.22
CA LEU A 61 3.70 6.75 -12.86
C LEU A 61 5.12 6.23 -12.67
N THR A 62 6.07 7.16 -12.66
CA THR A 62 7.47 6.88 -12.30
C THR A 62 7.79 7.73 -11.07
N PRO A 63 7.94 7.13 -9.87
CA PRO A 63 8.26 7.88 -8.66
C PRO A 63 9.71 8.38 -8.74
N SER A 64 9.90 9.69 -8.61
CA SER A 64 11.24 10.30 -8.53
C SER A 64 11.71 10.46 -7.08
N ALA A 65 13.00 10.73 -6.87
CA ALA A 65 13.57 11.00 -5.55
C ALA A 65 12.84 12.13 -4.81
N THR A 66 12.38 13.17 -5.53
CA THR A 66 11.57 14.26 -4.95
C THR A 66 10.25 13.77 -4.37
N HIS A 67 9.57 12.83 -5.05
CA HIS A 67 8.34 12.23 -4.53
C HIS A 67 8.60 11.44 -3.24
N LEU A 68 9.69 10.67 -3.19
CA LEU A 68 10.07 9.91 -2.00
C LEU A 68 10.45 10.84 -0.84
N PHE A 69 11.20 11.90 -1.11
CA PHE A 69 11.54 12.91 -0.12
C PHE A 69 10.31 13.61 0.45
N HIS A 70 9.40 14.10 -0.39
CA HIS A 70 8.17 14.75 0.08
C HIS A 70 7.29 13.81 0.89
N PHE A 71 7.17 12.54 0.49
CA PHE A 71 6.41 11.57 1.27
C PHE A 71 7.06 11.28 2.62
N SER A 72 8.40 11.17 2.67
CA SER A 72 9.17 11.00 3.91
C SER A 72 8.89 12.16 4.87
N ALA A 73 8.93 13.40 4.38
CA ALA A 73 8.65 14.59 5.17
C ALA A 73 7.20 14.65 5.67
N LEU A 74 6.21 14.42 4.79
CA LEU A 74 4.79 14.47 5.14
C LEU A 74 4.36 13.39 6.14
N SER A 75 4.99 12.22 6.07
CA SER A 75 4.66 11.07 6.93
C SER A 75 5.58 10.91 8.14
N PHE A 76 6.51 11.86 8.35
CA PHE A 76 7.57 11.76 9.36
C PHE A 76 8.33 10.41 9.30
N ASN A 77 8.56 9.93 8.08
CA ASN A 77 9.23 8.65 7.80
C ASN A 77 10.55 8.90 7.08
N ALA A 78 11.56 9.37 7.83
CA ALA A 78 12.87 9.74 7.29
C ALA A 78 13.88 8.57 7.26
N HIS A 79 13.43 7.35 6.95
CA HIS A 79 14.34 6.20 6.88
C HIS A 79 15.29 6.32 5.68
N SER A 80 16.58 6.07 5.91
CA SER A 80 17.63 6.32 4.91
C SER A 80 17.46 5.56 3.59
N ILE A 81 16.82 4.37 3.59
CA ILE A 81 16.51 3.62 2.35
C ILE A 81 15.68 4.39 1.32
N HIS A 82 14.97 5.43 1.75
CA HIS A 82 14.09 6.24 0.90
C HIS A 82 14.77 7.52 0.41
N ILE A 83 15.97 7.85 0.93
CA ILE A 83 16.59 9.17 0.77
C ILE A 83 18.06 9.07 0.34
N ASP A 84 18.82 8.15 0.94
CA ASP A 84 20.25 7.97 0.71
C ASP A 84 20.52 6.72 -0.16
N PRO A 85 20.98 6.89 -1.42
CA PRO A 85 21.24 5.77 -2.31
C PRO A 85 22.44 4.93 -1.89
N ILE A 86 23.42 5.51 -1.18
CA ILE A 86 24.58 4.77 -0.65
C ILE A 86 24.09 3.88 0.48
N TYR A 87 23.35 4.44 1.44
CA TYR A 87 22.75 3.65 2.52
C TYR A 87 21.87 2.53 1.98
N ALA A 88 20.95 2.84 1.05
CA ALA A 88 20.02 1.85 0.50
C ALA A 88 20.77 0.65 -0.09
N LYS A 89 21.88 0.91 -0.79
CA LYS A 89 22.68 -0.12 -1.44
C LYS A 89 23.62 -0.86 -0.50
N GLU A 90 24.38 -0.14 0.32
CA GLU A 90 25.49 -0.70 1.08
C GLU A 90 25.07 -1.24 2.45
N VAL A 91 23.98 -0.72 3.03
CA VAL A 91 23.47 -1.14 4.34
C VAL A 91 22.28 -2.09 4.20
N ASP A 92 21.28 -1.68 3.42
CA ASP A 92 20.02 -2.44 3.31
C ASP A 92 19.94 -3.33 2.04
N GLY A 93 20.98 -3.32 1.21
CA GLY A 93 21.11 -4.22 0.03
C GLY A 93 20.16 -3.90 -1.13
N HIS A 94 19.50 -2.76 -1.12
CA HIS A 94 18.61 -2.28 -2.17
C HIS A 94 19.39 -1.60 -3.30
N ARG A 95 19.14 -2.02 -4.55
CA ARG A 95 19.87 -1.48 -5.71
C ARG A 95 19.63 0.01 -6.00
N ALA A 96 18.59 0.59 -5.43
CA ALA A 96 18.19 1.99 -5.57
C ALA A 96 17.30 2.38 -4.39
N LEU A 97 16.90 3.65 -4.30
CA LEU A 97 15.95 4.10 -3.27
C LEU A 97 14.65 3.32 -3.36
N LEU A 98 14.19 2.83 -2.22
CA LEU A 98 12.99 2.01 -2.13
C LEU A 98 11.74 2.89 -2.07
N VAL A 99 10.68 2.52 -2.79
CA VAL A 99 9.37 3.15 -2.67
C VAL A 99 8.70 2.68 -1.37
N HIS A 100 8.18 3.63 -0.59
CA HIS A 100 7.50 3.32 0.68
C HIS A 100 6.27 2.43 0.49
N GLY A 101 6.12 1.39 1.32
CA GLY A 101 4.86 0.62 1.39
C GLY A 101 3.63 1.49 1.73
N PRO A 102 3.72 2.48 2.64
CA PRO A 102 2.61 3.41 2.86
C PRO A 102 2.31 4.33 1.66
N LEU A 103 3.31 4.67 0.83
CA LEU A 103 3.10 5.45 -0.39
C LEU A 103 2.32 4.63 -1.43
N THR A 104 2.63 3.33 -1.57
CA THR A 104 1.87 2.45 -2.48
C THR A 104 0.41 2.32 -2.04
N LEU A 105 0.14 2.21 -0.73
CA LEU A 105 -1.22 2.25 -0.18
C LEU A 105 -1.94 3.58 -0.54
N ALA A 106 -1.30 4.72 -0.29
CA ALA A 106 -1.88 6.03 -0.57
C ALA A 106 -2.21 6.20 -2.07
N LEU A 107 -1.32 5.75 -2.96
CA LEU A 107 -1.54 5.79 -4.41
C LEU A 107 -2.67 4.85 -4.84
N MET A 108 -2.73 3.62 -4.32
CA MET A 108 -3.82 2.68 -4.60
C MET A 108 -5.18 3.24 -4.18
N LEU A 109 -5.27 3.81 -2.98
CA LEU A 109 -6.49 4.46 -2.48
C LEU A 109 -6.86 5.69 -3.31
N ARG A 110 -5.88 6.52 -3.69
CA ARG A 110 -6.11 7.69 -4.54
C ARG A 110 -6.71 7.29 -5.90
N VAL A 111 -6.09 6.33 -6.58
CA VAL A 111 -6.56 5.87 -7.91
C VAL A 111 -7.92 5.20 -7.82
N LEU A 112 -8.16 4.38 -6.77
CA LEU A 112 -9.47 3.77 -6.56
C LEU A 112 -10.56 4.82 -6.30
N ASN A 113 -10.33 5.78 -5.39
CA ASN A 113 -11.30 6.82 -5.06
C ASN A 113 -11.63 7.72 -6.26
N ASP A 114 -10.63 8.05 -7.08
CA ASP A 114 -10.84 8.81 -8.32
C ASP A 114 -11.72 8.03 -9.32
N HIS A 115 -11.55 6.71 -9.39
CA HIS A 115 -12.28 5.84 -10.30
C HIS A 115 -13.74 5.57 -9.88
N ILE A 116 -13.99 5.30 -8.59
CA ILE A 116 -15.35 5.00 -8.08
C ILE A 116 -16.25 6.24 -7.96
N GLY A 117 -15.64 7.44 -7.97
CA GLY A 117 -16.35 8.71 -7.91
C GLY A 117 -16.86 9.09 -6.51
N PRO A 118 -17.42 10.30 -6.36
CA PRO A 118 -17.68 10.92 -5.06
C PRO A 118 -18.90 10.37 -4.31
N ALA A 119 -19.73 9.55 -4.94
CA ALA A 119 -20.91 8.95 -4.29
C ALA A 119 -20.56 7.71 -3.45
N LEU A 120 -19.37 7.15 -3.67
CA LEU A 120 -18.88 5.92 -3.05
C LEU A 120 -17.64 6.22 -2.20
N SER A 121 -17.40 5.41 -1.18
CA SER A 121 -16.21 5.48 -0.35
C SER A 121 -15.66 4.10 -0.03
N VAL A 122 -14.34 4.01 0.18
CA VAL A 122 -13.68 2.80 0.64
C VAL A 122 -13.93 2.63 2.13
N SER A 123 -14.73 1.63 2.51
CA SER A 123 -15.03 1.30 3.91
C SER A 123 -13.98 0.38 4.54
N LYS A 124 -13.27 -0.39 3.72
CA LYS A 124 -12.19 -1.28 4.17
C LYS A 124 -11.16 -1.46 3.07
N PHE A 125 -9.89 -1.44 3.45
CA PHE A 125 -8.78 -1.75 2.56
C PHE A 125 -7.76 -2.67 3.25
N SER A 126 -7.40 -3.77 2.61
CA SER A 126 -6.33 -4.66 3.05
C SER A 126 -5.30 -4.80 1.95
N TYR A 127 -4.01 -4.76 2.29
CA TYR A 127 -2.95 -4.86 1.29
C TYR A 127 -1.72 -5.63 1.77
N ARG A 128 -0.91 -6.06 0.80
CA ARG A 128 0.34 -6.76 1.03
C ARG A 128 1.38 -6.36 -0.02
N ASN A 129 2.60 -6.13 0.43
CA ASN A 129 3.77 -5.95 -0.41
C ASN A 129 4.40 -7.32 -0.70
N TYR A 130 4.64 -7.62 -1.97
CA TYR A 130 5.22 -8.88 -2.47
C TYR A 130 6.63 -8.70 -3.02
N ALA A 131 6.92 -7.54 -3.62
CA ALA A 131 8.22 -7.22 -4.20
C ALA A 131 8.55 -5.74 -3.98
N PRO A 132 9.84 -5.39 -3.93
CA PRO A 132 10.26 -3.99 -3.85
C PRO A 132 9.91 -3.23 -5.13
N LEU A 133 9.58 -1.95 -4.98
CA LEU A 133 9.47 -0.97 -6.05
C LEU A 133 10.55 0.08 -5.84
N TYR A 134 11.15 0.58 -6.91
CA TYR A 134 12.29 1.49 -6.83
C TYR A 134 12.01 2.84 -7.48
N VAL A 135 12.76 3.84 -7.04
CA VAL A 135 12.81 5.17 -7.65
C VAL A 135 13.19 5.08 -9.13
N ASP A 136 12.66 6.01 -9.93
CA ASP A 136 12.88 6.17 -11.37
C ASP A 136 12.45 4.98 -12.23
N GLU A 137 11.70 4.04 -11.66
CA GLU A 137 11.10 2.92 -12.39
C GLU A 137 9.61 3.08 -12.56
N LYS A 138 9.12 2.84 -13.78
CA LYS A 138 7.69 2.89 -14.05
C LYS A 138 6.97 1.81 -13.23
N MET A 139 5.92 2.22 -12.55
CA MET A 139 4.95 1.34 -11.92
C MET A 139 3.53 1.65 -12.41
N THR A 140 2.67 0.65 -12.43
CA THR A 140 1.28 0.80 -12.88
C THR A 140 0.33 0.33 -11.80
N ILE A 141 -0.54 1.22 -11.34
CA ILE A 141 -1.67 0.88 -10.47
C ILE A 141 -2.83 0.43 -11.35
N ASN A 142 -3.36 -0.73 -11.01
CA ASN A 142 -4.39 -1.44 -11.75
C ASN A 142 -5.60 -1.66 -10.85
N LEU A 143 -6.80 -1.53 -11.42
CA LEU A 143 -8.07 -1.74 -10.75
C LEU A 143 -8.87 -2.83 -11.44
N ARG A 144 -9.65 -3.58 -10.67
CA ARG A 144 -10.69 -4.47 -11.17
C ARG A 144 -11.81 -4.64 -10.15
N LYS A 145 -13.06 -4.33 -10.52
CA LYS A 145 -14.24 -4.72 -9.75
C LYS A 145 -14.41 -6.24 -9.82
N VAL A 146 -14.53 -6.89 -8.66
CA VAL A 146 -14.67 -8.35 -8.53
C VAL A 146 -16.04 -8.78 -8.00
N SER A 147 -16.83 -7.85 -7.45
CA SER A 147 -18.24 -8.08 -7.13
C SER A 147 -19.11 -8.04 -8.39
N ARG A 148 -20.34 -8.56 -8.29
CA ARG A 148 -21.37 -8.40 -9.33
C ARG A 148 -21.86 -6.96 -9.40
N GLU A 149 -22.52 -6.59 -10.50
CA GLU A 149 -23.02 -5.24 -10.74
C GLU A 149 -24.11 -4.81 -9.75
N ASP A 150 -24.93 -5.75 -9.29
CA ASP A 150 -26.07 -5.56 -8.39
C ASP A 150 -25.72 -5.70 -6.89
N ALA A 151 -24.42 -5.83 -6.56
CA ALA A 151 -23.98 -5.95 -5.18
C ALA A 151 -24.15 -4.63 -4.42
N VAL A 152 -24.76 -4.70 -3.23
CA VAL A 152 -24.91 -3.54 -2.31
C VAL A 152 -23.56 -2.98 -1.88
N GLU A 153 -22.58 -3.86 -1.64
CA GLU A 153 -21.19 -3.50 -1.43
C GLU A 153 -20.35 -3.94 -2.64
N GLU A 154 -19.56 -3.01 -3.18
CA GLU A 154 -18.63 -3.35 -4.24
C GLU A 154 -17.33 -3.89 -3.65
N ARG A 155 -16.75 -4.87 -4.34
CA ARG A 155 -15.41 -5.38 -4.04
C ARG A 155 -14.49 -5.08 -5.20
N TRP A 156 -13.31 -4.57 -4.88
CA TRP A 156 -12.29 -4.23 -5.85
C TRP A 156 -10.97 -4.89 -5.51
N ASP A 157 -10.32 -5.46 -6.52
CA ASP A 157 -8.90 -5.78 -6.47
C ASP A 157 -8.13 -4.57 -7.01
N VAL A 158 -7.09 -4.18 -6.28
CA VAL A 158 -6.17 -3.12 -6.66
C VAL A 158 -4.76 -3.68 -6.60
N TRP A 159 -3.93 -3.48 -7.60
CA TRP A 159 -2.55 -3.97 -7.55
C TRP A 159 -1.59 -3.04 -8.26
N ILE A 160 -0.31 -3.12 -7.88
CA ILE A 160 0.76 -2.39 -8.53
C ILE A 160 1.67 -3.37 -9.24
N GLU A 161 1.87 -3.13 -10.53
CA GLU A 161 2.88 -3.81 -11.34
C GLU A 161 4.15 -2.97 -11.41
N GLY A 162 5.31 -3.62 -11.22
CA GLY A 162 6.61 -3.02 -11.52
C GLY A 162 6.92 -3.01 -13.03
N PRO A 163 8.13 -2.55 -13.43
CA PRO A 163 8.49 -2.36 -14.83
C PRO A 163 8.43 -3.65 -15.66
N GLU A 164 8.71 -4.80 -15.05
CA GLU A 164 8.67 -6.13 -15.69
C GLU A 164 7.26 -6.77 -15.72
N GLY A 165 6.21 -6.02 -15.32
CA GLY A 165 4.82 -6.51 -15.27
C GLY A 165 4.53 -7.49 -14.13
N GLY A 166 5.44 -7.62 -13.18
CA GLY A 166 5.23 -8.39 -11.95
C GLY A 166 4.46 -7.59 -10.91
N MET A 167 3.49 -8.22 -10.27
CA MET A 167 2.73 -7.66 -9.16
C MET A 167 3.64 -7.48 -7.94
N ALA A 168 3.91 -6.22 -7.60
CA ALA A 168 4.71 -5.83 -6.45
C ALA A 168 3.86 -5.60 -5.20
N VAL A 169 2.61 -5.13 -5.36
CA VAL A 169 1.68 -4.85 -4.27
C VAL A 169 0.29 -5.32 -4.68
N LYS A 170 -0.46 -5.93 -3.76
CA LYS A 170 -1.88 -6.25 -3.96
C LYS A 170 -2.70 -5.72 -2.80
N GLY A 171 -3.84 -5.15 -3.10
CA GLY A 171 -4.89 -4.76 -2.18
C GLY A 171 -6.26 -5.28 -2.59
N ASN A 172 -7.14 -5.39 -1.60
CA ASN A 172 -8.55 -5.64 -1.76
C ASN A 172 -9.32 -4.54 -1.03
N ALA A 173 -10.32 -3.97 -1.68
CA ALA A 173 -11.14 -2.90 -1.15
C ALA A 173 -12.61 -3.32 -1.08
N HIS A 174 -13.28 -2.90 -0.01
CA HIS A 174 -14.73 -2.86 0.07
C HIS A 174 -15.16 -1.40 -0.11
N VAL A 175 -16.14 -1.19 -0.97
CA VAL A 175 -16.64 0.13 -1.33
C VAL A 175 -18.15 0.16 -1.10
N ALA A 176 -18.62 1.22 -0.44
CA ALA A 176 -20.02 1.41 -0.10
C ALA A 176 -20.46 2.86 -0.38
N PRO A 177 -21.76 3.12 -0.55
CA PRO A 177 -22.30 4.48 -0.61
C PRO A 177 -21.91 5.30 0.62
N ILE A 178 -21.63 6.59 0.42
CA ILE A 178 -21.41 7.51 1.53
C ILE A 178 -22.75 7.75 2.24
N ASN A 179 -22.84 7.40 3.52
CA ASN A 179 -23.98 7.78 4.36
C ASN A 179 -23.89 9.28 4.68
N THR A 180 -24.73 10.08 4.03
CA THR A 180 -24.79 11.53 4.24
C THR A 180 -25.58 11.96 5.49
N ASP A 181 -26.10 11.02 6.28
CA ASP A 181 -27.00 11.29 7.41
C ASP A 181 -26.30 11.67 8.73
N THR A 182 -24.99 11.92 8.72
CA THR A 182 -24.20 12.29 9.93
C THR A 182 -23.51 13.65 9.81
N SER A 183 -24.24 14.66 9.28
CA SER A 183 -23.86 16.08 9.39
C SER A 183 -24.48 16.75 10.61
#